data_AF-A0A7K4B6A9-F1
#
_entry.id   AF-A0A7K4B6A9-F1
#
_cell.length_a   1.000
_cell.length_b   1.000
_cell.length_c   1.000
_cell.angle_alpha   90.00
_cell.angle_beta   90.00
_cell.angle_gamma   90.00
#
_symmetry.space_group_name_H-M   'P 1'
#
loop_
_entity.id
_entity.type
_entity.pdbx_description
1 polymer ?
#
loop_
_entity_poly.entity_id
_entity_poly.type
_entity_poly.pdbx_seq_one_letter_code
_entity_poly.pdbx_strand_id
1 'polypeptide(L)'
;MSYVSTKGELGIILAEEVLKYSIFELQVIGGVMNIEVSKLPSSYKRRVKPYFEEQLFGSYHELLSKYRKGKFLHMKQSLKDPETFLSFCRMVPEGCTQWDETAWKNPEIWNPKNRLFYYLISAYSMFIMDKPGHPVGMPFPGGHVVEKRGEKYYCPIRDKEKDVFFSICNFCPAIQSES
;
A
#
# COMPACT_ATOMS: atom_id res chain seq x y z
N MET A 1 -2.34 -23.31 -6.50
CA MET A 1 -2.36 -21.84 -6.65
C MET A 1 -2.10 -21.55 -8.11
N SER A 2 -3.02 -20.89 -8.82
CA SER A 2 -2.74 -20.49 -10.20
C SER A 2 -1.58 -19.49 -10.18
N TYR A 3 -0.60 -19.71 -11.05
CA TYR A 3 0.56 -18.84 -11.16
C TYR A 3 0.09 -17.53 -11.79
N VAL A 4 0.13 -16.42 -11.05
CA VAL A 4 -0.12 -15.10 -11.63
C VAL A 4 1.05 -14.78 -12.54
N SER A 5 0.80 -14.73 -13.84
CA SER A 5 1.84 -14.58 -14.86
C SER A 5 1.96 -13.15 -15.39
N THR A 6 0.88 -12.36 -15.26
CA THR A 6 0.81 -10.99 -15.76
C THR A 6 0.25 -10.00 -14.74
N LYS A 7 0.58 -8.72 -14.93
CA LYS A 7 -0.01 -7.59 -14.19
C LYS A 7 -1.51 -7.52 -14.35
N GLY A 8 -2.04 -7.89 -15.51
CA GLY A 8 -3.48 -7.92 -15.78
C GLY A 8 -4.20 -8.96 -14.94
N GLU A 9 -3.68 -10.19 -14.88
CA GLU A 9 -4.24 -11.24 -14.01
C GLU A 9 -4.24 -10.81 -12.54
N LEU A 10 -3.12 -10.24 -12.07
CA LEU A 10 -3.06 -9.71 -10.71
C LEU A 10 -4.10 -8.60 -10.49
N GLY A 11 -4.26 -7.68 -11.44
CA GLY A 11 -5.21 -6.58 -11.34
C GLY A 11 -6.66 -7.03 -11.25
N ILE A 12 -7.02 -8.09 -11.98
CA ILE A 12 -8.35 -8.71 -11.89
C ILE A 12 -8.56 -9.33 -10.50
N ILE A 13 -7.61 -10.14 -10.04
CA ILE A 13 -7.68 -10.78 -8.71
C ILE A 13 -7.81 -9.73 -7.61
N LEU A 14 -6.94 -8.70 -7.60
CA LEU A 14 -6.99 -7.65 -6.59
C LEU A 14 -8.30 -6.87 -6.64
N ALA A 15 -8.82 -6.55 -7.83
CA ALA A 15 -10.09 -5.84 -8.00
C ALA A 15 -11.26 -6.66 -7.44
N GLU A 16 -11.31 -7.96 -7.73
CA GLU A 16 -12.35 -8.87 -7.25
C GLU A 16 -12.30 -9.03 -5.73
N GLU A 17 -11.11 -9.08 -5.13
CA GLU A 17 -10.97 -9.13 -3.67
C GLU A 17 -11.40 -7.82 -3.00
N VAL A 18 -11.02 -6.64 -3.53
CA VAL A 18 -11.43 -5.37 -2.91
C VAL A 18 -12.92 -5.07 -3.10
N LEU A 19 -13.58 -5.64 -4.13
CA LEU A 19 -15.02 -5.52 -4.33
C LEU A 19 -15.85 -6.27 -3.26
N LYS A 20 -15.24 -7.19 -2.50
CA LYS A 20 -15.90 -7.87 -1.37
C LYS A 20 -16.04 -6.99 -0.13
N TYR A 21 -15.44 -5.79 -0.13
CA TYR A 21 -15.57 -4.83 0.96
C TYR A 21 -16.84 -4.01 0.80
N SER A 22 -17.69 -4.03 1.82
CA SER A 22 -18.87 -3.17 1.85
C SER A 22 -18.49 -1.71 2.05
N ILE A 23 -19.41 -0.79 1.70
CA ILE A 23 -19.24 0.64 1.97
C ILE A 23 -18.99 0.90 3.47
N PHE A 24 -19.68 0.16 4.35
CA PHE A 24 -19.49 0.28 5.80
C PHE A 24 -18.06 -0.09 6.22
N GLU A 25 -17.51 -1.18 5.67
CA GLU A 25 -16.12 -1.57 5.97
C GLU A 25 -15.11 -0.55 5.45
N LEU A 26 -15.34 0.02 4.26
CA LEU A 26 -14.51 1.09 3.73
C LEU A 26 -14.57 2.36 4.60
N GLN A 27 -15.76 2.69 5.14
CA GLN A 27 -15.93 3.79 6.08
C GLN A 27 -15.19 3.53 7.40
N VAL A 28 -15.25 2.30 7.93
CA VAL A 28 -14.46 1.90 9.10
C VAL A 28 -12.99 2.09 8.81
N ILE A 29 -12.45 1.49 7.74
CA ILE A 29 -11.03 1.62 7.34
C ILE A 29 -10.62 3.10 7.24
N GLY A 30 -11.43 3.94 6.61
CA GLY A 30 -11.17 5.37 6.49
C GLY A 30 -11.20 6.10 7.85
N GLY A 31 -12.13 5.76 8.73
CA GLY A 31 -12.22 6.30 10.09
C GLY A 31 -11.00 5.94 10.93
N VAL A 32 -10.58 4.67 10.87
CA VAL A 32 -9.36 4.15 11.51
C VAL A 32 -8.14 4.96 11.09
N MET A 33 -7.95 5.13 9.78
CA MET A 33 -6.83 5.91 9.24
C MET A 33 -6.86 7.37 9.69
N ASN A 34 -8.05 7.99 9.69
CA ASN A 34 -8.19 9.36 10.18
C ASN A 34 -7.84 9.50 11.67
N ILE A 35 -8.19 8.52 12.50
CA ILE A 35 -7.81 8.48 13.92
C ILE A 35 -6.29 8.43 14.05
N GLU A 36 -5.61 7.56 13.31
CA GLU A 36 -4.14 7.46 13.39
C GLU A 36 -3.45 8.74 12.91
N VAL A 37 -3.89 9.31 11.79
CA VAL A 37 -3.39 10.59 11.29
C VAL A 37 -3.65 11.73 12.28
N SER A 38 -4.77 11.69 13.03
CA SER A 38 -5.12 12.73 14.00
C SER A 38 -4.14 12.84 15.17
N LYS A 39 -3.52 11.72 15.55
CA LYS A 39 -2.52 11.59 16.63
C LYS A 39 -1.15 12.17 16.27
N LEU A 40 -0.90 12.45 14.99
CA LEU A 40 0.36 13.02 14.53
C LEU A 40 0.53 14.49 14.96
N PRO A 41 1.79 14.96 15.14
CA PRO A 41 2.07 16.36 15.46
C PRO A 41 1.39 17.34 14.48
N SER A 42 0.84 18.45 14.98
CA SER A 42 -0.06 19.34 14.22
C SER A 42 0.54 19.87 12.91
N SER A 43 1.83 20.23 12.91
CA SER A 43 2.54 20.72 11.71
C SER A 43 2.78 19.64 10.66
N TYR A 44 2.90 18.38 11.07
CA TYR A 44 3.11 17.23 10.19
C TYR A 44 1.79 16.63 9.69
N LYS A 45 0.80 16.50 10.58
CA LYS A 45 -0.54 15.98 10.30
C LYS A 45 -1.19 16.60 9.07
N ARG A 46 -1.19 17.93 8.98
CA ARG A 46 -1.84 18.66 7.89
C ARG A 46 -1.17 18.41 6.53
N ARG A 47 0.13 18.11 6.52
CA ARG A 47 0.88 17.80 5.29
C ARG A 47 0.72 16.35 4.86
N VAL A 48 0.64 15.41 5.80
CA VAL A 48 0.61 13.97 5.49
C VAL A 48 -0.80 13.45 5.16
N LYS A 49 -1.85 14.06 5.72
CA LYS A 49 -3.24 13.58 5.56
C LYS A 49 -3.64 13.33 4.09
N PRO A 50 -3.43 14.24 3.14
CA PRO A 50 -3.83 14.02 1.74
C PRO A 50 -3.16 12.79 1.11
N TYR A 51 -1.92 12.50 1.50
CA TYR A 51 -1.15 11.37 0.96
C TYR A 51 -1.64 10.03 1.46
N PHE A 52 -2.14 9.93 2.70
CA PHE A 52 -2.77 8.70 3.19
C PHE A 52 -4.09 8.42 2.47
N GLU A 53 -4.89 9.47 2.22
CA GLU A 53 -6.12 9.37 1.45
C GLU A 53 -5.83 8.96 0.00
N GLU A 54 -4.83 9.55 -0.64
CA GLU A 54 -4.36 9.19 -1.98
C GLU A 54 -3.83 7.75 -2.04
N GLN A 55 -2.98 7.36 -1.08
CA GLN A 55 -2.38 6.03 -1.02
C GLN A 55 -3.44 4.94 -0.97
N LEU A 56 -4.46 5.10 -0.13
CA LEU A 56 -5.48 4.09 0.09
C LEU A 56 -6.66 4.24 -0.89
N PHE A 57 -7.42 5.33 -0.75
CA PHE A 57 -8.67 5.49 -1.49
C PHE A 57 -8.43 5.97 -2.93
N GLY A 58 -7.40 6.79 -3.16
CA GLY A 58 -6.99 7.16 -4.52
C GLY A 58 -6.60 5.92 -5.34
N SER A 59 -5.75 5.06 -4.78
CA SER A 59 -5.35 3.80 -5.41
C SER A 59 -6.51 2.81 -5.57
N TYR A 60 -7.38 2.68 -4.57
CA TYR A 60 -8.62 1.88 -4.67
C TYR A 60 -9.51 2.34 -5.83
N HIS A 61 -9.73 3.64 -5.95
CA HIS A 61 -10.52 4.20 -7.05
C HIS A 61 -9.83 4.00 -8.41
N GLU A 62 -8.51 4.15 -8.50
CA GLU A 62 -7.75 3.88 -9.73
C GLU A 62 -7.88 2.41 -10.15
N LEU A 63 -7.70 1.47 -9.20
CA LEU A 63 -7.85 0.03 -9.40
C LEU A 63 -9.23 -0.31 -9.97
N LEU A 64 -10.31 0.14 -9.30
CA LEU A 64 -11.67 -0.15 -9.76
C LEU A 64 -12.02 0.53 -11.07
N SER A 65 -11.52 1.74 -11.31
CA SER A 65 -11.70 2.44 -12.59
C SER A 65 -11.07 1.66 -13.74
N LYS A 66 -9.85 1.13 -13.55
CA LYS A 66 -9.17 0.30 -14.56
C LYS A 66 -9.89 -1.04 -14.76
N TYR A 67 -10.33 -1.69 -13.68
CA TYR A 67 -11.06 -2.96 -13.73
C TYR A 67 -12.35 -2.82 -14.54
N ARG A 68 -13.20 -1.84 -14.19
CA ARG A 68 -14.48 -1.61 -14.87
C ARG A 68 -14.33 -1.21 -16.35
N LYS A 69 -13.21 -0.59 -16.71
CA LYS A 69 -12.86 -0.26 -18.11
C LYS A 69 -12.22 -1.42 -18.87
N GLY A 70 -12.13 -2.61 -18.27
CA GLY A 70 -11.49 -3.78 -18.87
C GLY A 70 -9.98 -3.64 -19.11
N LYS A 71 -9.31 -2.64 -18.51
CA LYS A 71 -7.90 -2.33 -18.80
C LYS A 71 -6.96 -3.48 -18.47
N PHE A 72 -7.27 -4.28 -17.46
CA PHE A 72 -6.45 -5.42 -17.06
C PHE A 72 -6.48 -6.58 -18.07
N LEU A 73 -7.54 -6.73 -18.85
CA LEU A 73 -7.62 -7.76 -19.91
C LEU A 73 -6.53 -7.58 -20.97
N HIS A 74 -6.08 -6.34 -21.16
CA HIS A 74 -5.06 -5.95 -22.14
C HIS A 74 -3.66 -5.80 -21.54
N MET A 75 -3.50 -5.98 -20.22
CA MET A 75 -2.23 -5.77 -19.53
C MET A 75 -1.47 -7.11 -19.42
N LYS A 76 -0.72 -7.44 -20.48
CA LYS A 76 -0.02 -8.74 -20.62
C LYS A 76 1.43 -8.73 -20.13
N GLN A 77 1.90 -7.59 -19.63
CA GLN A 77 3.26 -7.46 -19.09
C GLN A 77 3.40 -8.35 -17.84
N SER A 78 4.55 -9.03 -17.73
CA SER A 78 4.93 -9.74 -16.53
C SER A 78 5.22 -8.78 -15.36
N LEU A 79 5.19 -9.31 -14.14
CA LEU A 79 5.67 -8.57 -12.97
C LEU A 79 7.18 -8.31 -13.12
N LYS A 80 7.64 -7.10 -12.76
CA LYS A 80 9.07 -6.74 -12.85
C LYS A 80 9.94 -7.59 -11.93
N ASP A 81 9.40 -7.93 -10.75
CA ASP A 81 10.08 -8.74 -9.74
C ASP A 81 9.09 -9.74 -9.11
N PRO A 82 8.91 -10.92 -9.74
CA PRO A 82 8.03 -11.97 -9.24
C PRO A 82 8.43 -12.51 -7.87
N GLU A 83 9.73 -12.58 -7.56
CA GLU A 83 10.22 -13.12 -6.28
C GLU A 83 9.90 -12.21 -5.10
N THR A 84 10.04 -10.89 -5.27
CA THR A 84 9.60 -9.91 -4.28
C THR A 84 8.08 -9.96 -4.09
N PHE A 85 7.31 -10.13 -5.17
CA PHE A 85 5.86 -10.31 -5.08
C PHE A 85 5.47 -11.59 -4.30
N LEU A 86 6.12 -12.72 -4.59
CA LEU A 86 5.87 -13.97 -3.84
C LEU A 86 6.24 -13.83 -2.36
N SER A 87 7.32 -13.12 -2.05
CA SER A 87 7.70 -12.82 -0.67
C SER A 87 6.68 -11.93 0.03
N PHE A 88 6.13 -10.93 -0.68
CA PHE A 88 5.01 -10.12 -0.19
C PHE A 88 3.80 -11.00 0.12
N CYS A 89 3.39 -11.87 -0.80
CA CYS A 89 2.27 -12.79 -0.58
C CYS A 89 2.46 -13.72 0.61
N ARG A 90 3.69 -14.21 0.85
CA ARG A 90 4.01 -15.04 2.03
C ARG A 90 3.88 -14.27 3.34
N MET A 91 4.21 -12.97 3.34
CA MET A 91 4.12 -12.10 4.50
C MET A 91 2.67 -11.76 4.88
N VAL A 92 1.79 -11.55 3.90
CA VAL A 92 0.42 -11.03 4.11
C VAL A 92 -0.40 -11.79 5.17
N PRO A 93 -0.47 -13.14 5.19
CA PRO A 93 -1.26 -13.85 6.20
C PRO A 93 -0.88 -13.50 7.63
N GLU A 94 0.42 -13.56 7.95
CA GLU A 94 0.94 -13.17 9.27
C GLU A 94 0.80 -11.67 9.49
N GLY A 95 1.07 -10.85 8.47
CA GLY A 95 0.90 -9.41 8.54
C GLY A 95 -0.53 -8.97 8.83
N CYS A 96 -1.53 -9.78 8.51
CA CYS A 96 -2.94 -9.52 8.82
C CYS A 96 -3.35 -9.99 10.22
N THR A 97 -2.77 -11.08 10.73
CA THR A 97 -3.25 -11.77 11.93
C THR A 97 -2.35 -11.61 13.15
N GLN A 98 -1.06 -11.33 12.96
CA GLN A 98 -0.17 -11.08 14.08
C GLN A 98 -0.45 -9.72 14.71
N TRP A 99 -0.61 -9.77 16.02
CA TRP A 99 -0.80 -8.60 16.85
C TRP A 99 0.54 -7.88 17.04
N ASP A 100 0.57 -6.59 16.77
CA ASP A 100 1.73 -5.73 17.01
C ASP A 100 1.34 -4.69 18.07
N GLU A 101 1.78 -4.92 19.31
CA GLU A 101 1.57 -4.04 20.46
C GLU A 101 2.18 -2.64 20.24
N THR A 102 3.19 -2.52 19.37
CA THR A 102 3.89 -1.25 19.11
C THR A 102 3.21 -0.42 18.03
N ALA A 103 2.66 -1.06 16.98
CA ALA A 103 1.96 -0.37 15.90
C ALA A 103 0.49 -0.07 16.21
N TRP A 104 -0.17 -0.87 17.07
CA TRP A 104 -1.61 -0.74 17.29
C TRP A 104 -1.99 -0.70 18.77
N LYS A 105 -2.03 0.51 19.32
CA LYS A 105 -2.40 0.74 20.72
C LYS A 105 -3.91 0.64 21.01
N ASN A 106 -4.75 0.31 20.02
CA ASN A 106 -6.21 0.19 20.22
C ASN A 106 -6.79 -1.14 19.70
N PRO A 107 -6.85 -2.18 20.54
CA PRO A 107 -7.40 -3.50 20.21
C PRO A 107 -8.79 -3.50 19.58
N GLU A 108 -9.64 -2.55 19.95
CA GLU A 108 -11.01 -2.47 19.44
C GLU A 108 -11.09 -2.07 17.96
N ILE A 109 -10.01 -1.51 17.43
CA ILE A 109 -9.94 -1.02 16.04
C ILE A 109 -9.16 -1.99 15.13
N TRP A 110 -8.47 -2.97 15.73
CA TRP A 110 -7.71 -3.95 14.96
C TRP A 110 -8.65 -4.93 14.27
N ASN A 111 -8.51 -5.02 12.94
CA ASN A 111 -9.27 -5.95 12.13
C ASN A 111 -8.38 -6.49 11.02
N PRO A 112 -8.14 -7.81 10.93
CA PRO A 112 -7.37 -8.44 9.86
C PRO A 112 -7.85 -8.06 8.46
N LYS A 113 -9.16 -7.82 8.30
CA LYS A 113 -9.75 -7.36 7.04
C LYS A 113 -9.27 -5.95 6.67
N ASN A 114 -9.13 -5.04 7.62
CA ASN A 114 -8.59 -3.70 7.37
C ASN A 114 -7.13 -3.76 6.91
N ARG A 115 -6.32 -4.63 7.55
CA ARG A 115 -4.93 -4.86 7.14
C ARG A 115 -4.83 -5.51 5.75
N LEU A 116 -5.68 -6.49 5.48
CA LEU A 116 -5.73 -7.11 4.16
C LEU A 116 -6.04 -6.06 3.08
N PHE A 117 -6.99 -5.17 3.31
CA PHE A 117 -7.27 -4.07 2.38
C PHE A 117 -6.03 -3.22 2.10
N TYR A 118 -5.30 -2.82 3.15
CA TYR A 118 -4.04 -2.07 3.00
C TYR A 118 -3.01 -2.81 2.14
N TYR A 119 -2.83 -4.12 2.35
CA TYR A 119 -1.92 -4.93 1.54
C TYR A 119 -2.39 -5.08 0.09
N LEU A 120 -3.69 -5.31 -0.16
CA LEU A 120 -4.24 -5.40 -1.51
C LEU A 120 -4.00 -4.12 -2.31
N ILE A 121 -4.26 -2.96 -1.69
CA ILE A 121 -4.03 -1.65 -2.33
C ILE A 121 -2.55 -1.37 -2.53
N SER A 122 -1.70 -1.73 -1.55
CA SER A 122 -0.25 -1.59 -1.67
C SER A 122 0.30 -2.47 -2.80
N ALA A 123 -0.22 -3.70 -2.95
CA ALA A 123 0.17 -4.60 -4.02
C ALA A 123 -0.19 -4.04 -5.40
N TYR A 124 -1.37 -3.41 -5.54
CA TYR A 124 -1.75 -2.73 -6.76
C TYR A 124 -0.76 -1.61 -7.12
N SER A 125 -0.42 -0.74 -6.17
CA SER A 125 0.55 0.33 -6.41
C SER A 125 1.94 -0.20 -6.77
N MET A 126 2.46 -1.17 -6.01
CA MET A 126 3.84 -1.64 -6.15
C MET A 126 4.06 -2.58 -7.33
N PHE A 127 3.19 -3.57 -7.53
CA PHE A 127 3.46 -4.67 -8.48
C PHE A 127 2.74 -4.51 -9.81
N ILE A 128 1.61 -3.80 -9.84
CA ILE A 128 0.88 -3.53 -11.09
C ILE A 128 1.33 -2.18 -11.65
N MET A 129 1.30 -1.12 -10.84
CA MET A 129 1.58 0.23 -11.29
C MET A 129 3.07 0.62 -11.25
N ASP A 130 3.94 -0.22 -10.67
CA ASP A 130 5.36 0.07 -10.43
C ASP A 130 5.60 1.38 -9.67
N LYS A 131 4.64 1.79 -8.84
CA LYS A 131 4.70 2.99 -8.01
C LYS A 131 5.20 2.62 -6.60
N PRO A 132 5.79 3.57 -5.87
CA PRO A 132 6.12 3.36 -4.46
C PRO A 132 4.86 3.06 -3.63
N GLY A 133 5.03 2.32 -2.53
CA GLY A 133 3.94 2.05 -1.58
C GLY A 133 3.36 3.33 -0.97
N HIS A 134 4.20 4.35 -0.78
CA HIS A 134 3.81 5.70 -0.36
C HIS A 134 3.87 6.67 -1.54
N PRO A 135 2.88 7.57 -1.75
CA PRO A 135 2.84 8.46 -2.91
C PRO A 135 4.00 9.46 -2.96
N VAL A 136 4.34 9.90 -4.17
CA VAL A 136 5.35 10.96 -4.39
C VAL A 136 4.92 12.24 -3.69
N GLY A 137 5.85 12.88 -2.99
CA GLY A 137 5.60 14.07 -2.17
C GLY A 137 5.18 13.77 -0.74
N MET A 138 4.86 12.52 -0.39
CA MET A 138 4.51 12.16 0.99
C MET A 138 5.65 12.53 1.94
N PRO A 139 5.39 13.39 2.95
CA PRO A 139 6.43 13.85 3.85
C PRO A 139 6.77 12.78 4.88
N PHE A 140 8.04 12.78 5.31
CA PHE A 140 8.56 12.02 6.43
C PHE A 140 9.16 12.96 7.49
N PRO A 141 9.36 12.50 8.74
CA PRO A 141 10.08 13.28 9.75
C PRO A 141 11.45 13.77 9.23
N GLY A 142 11.86 14.97 9.65
CA GLY A 142 13.10 15.61 9.16
C GLY A 142 12.94 16.44 7.88
N GLY A 143 11.74 16.52 7.30
CA GLY A 143 11.47 17.36 6.13
C GLY A 143 11.74 16.68 4.78
N HIS A 144 12.07 15.39 4.81
CA HIS A 144 12.24 14.58 3.61
C HIS A 144 10.89 14.18 3.00
N VAL A 145 10.88 13.83 1.72
CA VAL A 145 9.68 13.41 0.98
C VAL A 145 10.00 12.21 0.09
N VAL A 146 8.98 11.47 -0.34
CA VAL A 146 9.13 10.53 -1.47
C VAL A 146 9.35 11.33 -2.75
N GLU A 147 10.39 11.02 -3.51
CA GLU A 147 10.75 11.74 -4.73
C GLU A 147 10.60 10.86 -5.97
N LYS A 148 10.31 11.49 -7.10
CA LYS A 148 10.46 10.88 -8.43
C LYS A 148 11.56 11.62 -9.17
N ARG A 149 12.63 10.92 -9.56
CA ARG A 149 13.74 11.46 -10.35
C ARG A 149 13.86 10.63 -11.63
N GLY A 150 13.42 11.20 -12.76
CA GLY A 150 13.26 10.47 -14.02
C GLY A 150 12.27 9.31 -13.87
N GLU A 151 12.70 8.10 -14.24
CA GLU A 151 11.91 6.86 -14.15
C GLU A 151 11.99 6.17 -12.76
N LYS A 152 12.81 6.70 -11.83
CA LYS A 152 13.06 6.10 -10.53
C LYS A 152 12.35 6.83 -9.40
N TYR A 153 11.99 6.07 -8.36
CA TYR A 153 11.40 6.57 -7.12
C TYR A 153 12.39 6.45 -5.97
N TYR A 154 12.42 7.43 -5.09
CA TYR A 154 13.31 7.49 -3.94
C TYR A 154 12.50 7.71 -2.66
N CYS A 155 12.81 6.95 -1.62
CA CYS A 155 12.15 7.01 -0.31
C CYS A 155 13.21 7.19 0.78
N PRO A 156 13.03 8.16 1.71
CA PRO A 156 14.04 8.48 2.72
C PRO A 156 14.21 7.41 3.80
N ILE A 157 13.27 6.47 3.91
CA ILE A 157 13.27 5.42 4.94
C ILE A 157 13.24 4.00 4.37
N ARG A 158 13.50 3.82 3.07
CA ARG A 158 13.45 2.50 2.40
C ARG A 158 14.29 1.44 3.11
N ASP A 159 15.48 1.83 3.56
CA ASP A 159 16.43 0.95 4.22
C ASP A 159 16.34 1.00 5.75
N LYS A 160 15.77 2.07 6.29
CA LYS A 160 15.60 2.28 7.74
C LYS A 160 14.45 1.49 8.34
N GLU A 161 13.43 1.18 7.53
CA GLU A 161 12.26 0.39 7.94
C GLU A 161 12.39 -1.09 7.60
N LYS A 162 13.58 -1.56 7.19
CA LYS A 162 13.81 -2.97 6.81
C LYS A 162 13.55 -3.95 7.96
N ASP A 163 13.70 -3.47 9.18
CA ASP A 163 13.55 -4.25 10.41
C ASP A 163 12.12 -4.21 10.98
N VAL A 164 11.21 -3.45 10.36
CA VAL A 164 9.79 -3.43 10.76
C VAL A 164 9.08 -4.61 10.12
N PHE A 165 8.79 -5.62 10.94
CA PHE A 165 8.04 -6.80 10.56
C PHE A 165 6.70 -6.42 9.91
N PHE A 166 6.36 -7.10 8.82
CA PHE A 166 5.13 -6.89 8.04
C PHE A 166 4.99 -5.53 7.33
N SER A 167 6.01 -4.66 7.38
CA SER A 167 5.98 -3.39 6.65
C SER A 167 6.02 -3.60 5.13
N ILE A 168 5.17 -2.86 4.40
CA ILE A 168 5.22 -2.83 2.93
C ILE A 168 6.53 -2.23 2.41
N CYS A 169 7.26 -1.49 3.25
CA CYS A 169 8.55 -0.89 2.90
C CYS A 169 9.50 -1.95 2.37
N ASN A 170 9.48 -3.16 2.95
CA ASN A 170 10.32 -4.30 2.55
C ASN A 170 10.15 -4.71 1.09
N PHE A 171 8.99 -4.43 0.50
CA PHE A 171 8.61 -4.81 -0.86
C PHE A 171 8.47 -3.62 -1.80
N CYS A 172 8.71 -2.40 -1.30
CA CYS A 172 8.56 -1.18 -2.08
C CYS A 172 9.64 -1.07 -3.17
N PRO A 173 9.27 -0.72 -4.42
CA PRO A 173 10.23 -0.56 -5.51
C PRO A 173 11.04 0.74 -5.42
N ALA A 174 10.77 1.62 -4.45
CA ALA A 174 11.55 2.82 -4.21
C ALA A 174 12.97 2.48 -3.74
N ILE A 175 13.92 3.30 -4.14
CA ILE A 175 15.33 3.22 -3.73
C ILE A 175 15.52 4.10 -2.49
N GLN A 176 16.44 3.75 -1.60
CA GLN A 176 16.83 4.63 -0.49
C GLN A 176 17.35 5.96 -1.03
N SER A 177 16.77 7.08 -0.58
CA SER A 177 17.35 8.40 -0.87
C SER A 177 18.73 8.51 -0.22
N GLU A 178 19.70 9.06 -0.95
CA GLU A 178 20.96 9.52 -0.38
C GLU A 178 20.63 10.63 0.63
N SER A 179 21.05 10.42 1.88
CA SER A 179 20.85 11.33 3.00
C SER A 179 21.81 12.51 2.95
#